data_AF-A0A821CS00-F1
#
_entry.id   AF-A0A821CS00-F1
#
_cell.length_a   1.000
_cell.length_b   1.000
_cell.length_c   1.000
_cell.angle_alpha   90.00
_cell.angle_beta   90.00
_cell.angle_gamma   90.00
#
_symmetry.space_group_name_H-M   'P 1'
#
loop_
_entity.id
_entity.type
_entity.pdbx_description
1 polymer ?
#
loop_
_entity_poly.entity_id
_entity_poly.type
_entity_poly.pdbx_seq_one_letter_code
_entity_poly.pdbx_strand_id
1 'polypeptide(L)'
;MLPQEEALNILIEFLNIHGYTKVKGIPLETIRLLASIVLKENVFVYGKKMYQQVLGGAMGSSFTLTLANIFMWKWQKELVRRQDMTGEYYGRYIDDVFMTWNKLENALKQILENANTWHPNIKLEYKISKSLPFLDILLTNINGTLSTSVYHKPAAEPYVVPFIFDHPRHVFENIVQTSLRRAIKYSSTFQSFNDERRYIKSTFLYNG
;
A
#
# COMPACT_ATOMS: atom_id res chain seq x y z
N MET A 1 -0.55 15.49 -0.22
CA MET A 1 -0.77 15.24 1.23
C MET A 1 -2.23 15.50 1.59
N LEU A 2 -2.75 14.79 2.59
CA LEU A 2 -4.17 14.79 2.98
C LEU A 2 -4.64 16.16 3.48
N PRO A 3 -5.61 16.84 2.81
CA PRO A 3 -6.22 18.07 3.33
C PRO A 3 -7.06 17.76 4.58
N GLN A 4 -6.74 18.40 5.72
CA GLN A 4 -7.32 18.03 7.02
C GLN A 4 -8.84 18.22 7.09
N GLU A 5 -9.35 19.40 6.72
CA GLU A 5 -10.80 19.68 6.73
C GLU A 5 -11.59 18.77 5.80
N GLU A 6 -11.10 18.62 4.57
CA GLU A 6 -11.74 17.77 3.59
C GLU A 6 -11.78 16.31 4.06
N ALA A 7 -10.68 15.82 4.64
CA ALA A 7 -10.62 14.48 5.19
C ALA A 7 -11.61 14.27 6.35
N LEU A 8 -11.78 15.25 7.23
CA LEU A 8 -12.81 15.21 8.29
C LEU A 8 -14.21 15.15 7.72
N ASN A 9 -14.49 15.90 6.64
CA ASN A 9 -15.79 15.86 5.98
C ASN A 9 -16.03 14.49 5.30
N ILE A 10 -15.02 13.95 4.62
CA ILE A 10 -15.10 12.63 3.97
C ILE A 10 -15.25 11.52 5.00
N LEU A 11 -14.65 11.63 6.19
CA LEU A 11 -14.88 10.69 7.28
C LEU A 11 -16.36 10.60 7.67
N ILE A 12 -17.01 11.75 7.81
CA ILE A 12 -18.42 11.80 8.21
C ILE A 12 -19.33 11.33 7.08
N GLU A 13 -19.03 11.72 5.84
CA GLU A 13 -19.71 11.18 4.65
C GLU A 13 -19.59 9.66 4.58
N PHE A 14 -18.40 9.10 4.78
CA PHE A 14 -18.14 7.67 4.79
C PHE A 14 -18.97 6.94 5.85
N LEU A 15 -19.00 7.47 7.08
CA LEU A 15 -19.77 6.89 8.18
C LEU A 15 -21.28 6.91 7.87
N ASN A 16 -21.80 8.04 7.37
CA ASN A 16 -23.21 8.16 6.99
C ASN A 16 -23.60 7.18 5.87
N ILE A 17 -22.76 7.05 4.83
CA ILE A 17 -23.02 6.15 3.68
C ILE A 17 -23.08 4.68 4.13
N HIS A 18 -22.32 4.31 5.17
CA HIS A 18 -22.35 2.96 5.73
C HIS A 18 -23.39 2.80 6.87
N GLY A 19 -24.32 3.74 7.00
CA GLY A 19 -25.45 3.64 7.92
C GLY A 19 -25.12 3.92 9.39
N TYR A 20 -23.95 4.49 9.69
CA TYR A 20 -23.60 4.86 11.05
C TYR A 20 -24.26 6.18 11.44
N THR A 21 -25.00 6.17 12.55
CA THR A 21 -25.42 7.39 13.26
C THR A 21 -24.58 7.65 14.52
N LYS A 22 -23.93 6.59 15.04
CA LYS A 22 -23.01 6.58 16.18
C LYS A 22 -21.96 5.50 15.98
N VAL A 23 -20.76 5.71 16.50
CA VAL A 23 -19.68 4.70 16.53
C VAL A 23 -19.42 4.32 17.97
N LYS A 24 -19.69 3.06 18.34
CA LYS A 24 -19.59 2.58 19.74
C LYS A 24 -20.35 3.48 20.75
N GLY A 25 -21.52 3.98 20.36
CA GLY A 25 -22.34 4.88 21.17
C GLY A 25 -21.96 6.37 21.08
N ILE A 26 -20.85 6.71 20.44
CA ILE A 26 -20.37 8.09 20.28
C ILE A 26 -21.03 8.74 19.05
N PRO A 27 -21.68 9.91 19.18
CA PRO A 27 -22.25 10.64 18.04
C PRO A 27 -21.22 11.04 16.98
N LEU A 28 -21.64 11.11 15.70
CA LEU A 28 -20.73 11.47 14.60
C LEU A 28 -20.07 12.84 14.79
N GLU A 29 -20.80 13.83 15.32
CA GLU A 29 -20.23 15.16 15.63
C GLU A 29 -19.09 15.07 16.64
N THR A 30 -19.22 14.20 17.65
CA THR A 30 -18.16 13.94 18.63
C THR A 30 -16.99 13.21 17.97
N ILE A 31 -17.25 12.24 17.08
CA ILE A 31 -16.19 11.57 16.30
C ILE A 31 -15.42 12.58 15.44
N ARG A 32 -16.13 13.49 14.76
CA ARG A 32 -15.52 14.57 13.96
C ARG A 32 -14.65 15.48 14.83
N LEU A 33 -15.13 15.87 16.01
CA LEU A 33 -14.37 16.69 16.95
C LEU A 33 -13.10 15.98 17.41
N LEU A 34 -13.19 14.72 17.84
CA LEU A 34 -12.04 13.92 18.27
C LEU A 34 -11.01 13.76 17.13
N ALA A 35 -11.50 13.47 15.91
CA ALA A 35 -10.66 13.39 14.72
C ALA A 35 -9.96 14.72 14.40
N SER A 36 -10.67 15.85 14.57
CA SER A 36 -10.12 17.19 14.38
C SER A 36 -8.99 17.47 15.36
N ILE A 37 -9.15 17.09 16.64
CA ILE A 37 -8.10 17.26 17.65
C ILE A 37 -6.85 16.48 17.24
N VAL A 38 -6.98 15.21 16.86
CA VAL A 38 -5.85 14.35 16.47
C VAL A 38 -5.09 14.91 15.24
N LEU A 39 -5.80 15.50 14.28
CA LEU A 39 -5.16 16.04 13.07
C LEU A 39 -4.56 17.43 13.27
N LYS A 40 -5.29 18.33 13.93
CA LYS A 40 -4.95 19.76 13.99
C LYS A 40 -4.05 20.11 15.16
N GLU A 41 -4.18 19.42 16.29
CA GLU A 41 -3.36 19.68 17.48
C GLU A 41 -2.03 18.92 17.45
N ASN A 42 -1.58 18.49 16.25
CA ASN A 42 -0.31 17.82 16.08
C ASN A 42 0.85 18.83 15.99
N VAL A 43 1.63 18.92 17.06
CA VAL A 43 2.77 19.82 17.22
C VAL A 43 4.05 19.01 17.45
N PHE A 44 5.15 19.38 16.80
CA PHE A 44 6.44 18.73 16.96
C PHE A 44 7.59 19.75 17.05
N VAL A 45 8.72 19.33 17.60
CA VAL A 45 9.92 20.15 17.74
C VAL A 45 10.98 19.68 16.78
N TYR A 46 11.53 20.60 15.98
CA TYR A 46 12.69 20.35 15.14
C TYR A 46 13.66 21.53 15.22
N GLY A 47 14.94 21.26 15.45
CA GLY A 47 15.96 22.32 15.55
C GLY A 47 15.64 23.39 16.60
N LYS A 48 15.11 22.99 17.78
CA LYS A 48 14.66 23.87 18.87
C LYS A 48 13.51 24.84 18.50
N LYS A 49 12.81 24.61 17.39
CA LYS A 49 11.62 25.35 16.99
C LYS A 49 10.39 24.44 17.06
N MET A 50 9.25 25.00 17.49
CA MET A 50 7.96 24.30 17.46
C MET A 50 7.29 24.50 16.11
N TYR A 51 6.69 23.44 15.58
CA TYR A 51 5.95 23.43 14.33
C TYR A 51 4.62 22.73 14.53
N GLN A 52 3.57 23.25 13.88
CA GLN A 52 2.26 22.61 13.83
C GLN A 52 2.03 22.04 12.44
N GLN A 53 1.52 20.81 12.35
CA GLN A 53 1.21 20.20 11.08
C GLN A 53 -0.15 20.72 10.57
N VAL A 54 -0.11 21.50 9.49
CA VAL A 54 -1.31 22.09 8.85
C VAL A 54 -1.84 21.29 7.66
N LEU A 55 -1.04 20.36 7.14
CA LEU A 55 -1.40 19.49 6.02
C LEU A 55 -0.93 18.06 6.29
N GLY A 56 -1.80 17.09 6.02
CA GLY A 56 -1.58 15.69 6.41
C GLY A 56 -1.92 15.45 7.89
N GLY A 57 -1.48 14.29 8.40
CA GLY A 57 -1.47 13.99 9.82
C GLY A 57 -0.15 13.35 10.22
N ALA A 58 0.01 13.05 11.52
CA ALA A 58 1.26 12.53 12.05
C ALA A 58 1.60 11.18 11.40
N MET A 59 2.82 11.04 10.87
CA MET A 59 3.33 9.74 10.46
C MET A 59 3.42 8.82 11.69
N GLY A 60 2.95 7.58 11.57
CA GLY A 60 2.86 6.63 12.68
C GLY A 60 1.54 6.69 13.48
N SER A 61 0.69 7.69 13.24
CA SER A 61 -0.67 7.67 13.80
C SER A 61 -1.54 6.64 13.07
N SER A 62 -2.04 5.66 13.82
CA SER A 62 -2.99 4.65 13.32
C SER A 62 -4.29 5.28 12.80
N PHE A 63 -4.72 6.39 13.42
CA PHE A 63 -5.89 7.13 12.98
C PHE A 63 -5.63 7.84 11.65
N THR A 64 -4.48 8.49 11.48
CA THR A 64 -4.14 9.17 10.22
C THR A 64 -4.10 8.20 9.05
N LEU A 65 -3.57 6.99 9.23
CA LEU A 65 -3.59 5.95 8.20
C LEU A 65 -5.03 5.51 7.85
N THR A 66 -5.86 5.31 8.87
CA THR A 66 -7.28 4.96 8.67
C THR A 66 -8.01 6.05 7.89
N LEU A 67 -7.78 7.31 8.25
CA LEU A 67 -8.39 8.46 7.58
C LEU A 67 -7.90 8.61 6.14
N ALA A 68 -6.61 8.39 5.89
CA ALA A 68 -6.07 8.40 4.53
C ALA A 68 -6.72 7.31 3.66
N ASN A 69 -6.97 6.12 4.22
CA ASN A 69 -7.69 5.06 3.50
C ASN A 69 -9.13 5.44 3.17
N ILE A 70 -9.84 6.11 4.09
CA ILE A 70 -11.20 6.63 3.87
C ILE A 70 -11.21 7.73 2.80
N PHE A 71 -10.21 8.62 2.82
CA PHE A 71 -10.04 9.63 1.78
C PHE A 71 -9.84 9.00 0.39
N MET A 72 -8.92 8.03 0.32
CA MET A 72 -8.64 7.31 -0.92
C MET A 72 -9.82 6.48 -1.40
N TRP A 73 -10.65 5.95 -0.50
CA TRP A 73 -11.91 5.27 -0.87
C TRP A 73 -12.82 6.18 -1.71
N LYS A 74 -12.96 7.46 -1.33
CA LYS A 74 -13.77 8.42 -2.11
C LYS A 74 -13.10 8.75 -3.44
N TRP A 75 -11.80 9.07 -3.41
CA TRP A 75 -11.06 9.46 -4.62
C TRP A 75 -11.00 8.34 -5.67
N GLN A 76 -10.75 7.09 -5.25
CA GLN A 76 -10.57 5.96 -6.18
C GLN A 76 -11.88 5.37 -6.73
N LYS A 77 -13.04 5.84 -6.24
CA LYS A 77 -14.36 5.21 -6.45
C LYS A 77 -14.66 4.94 -7.93
N GLU A 78 -14.36 5.89 -8.81
CA GLU A 78 -14.63 5.75 -10.24
C GLU A 78 -13.67 4.78 -10.94
N LEU A 79 -12.40 4.68 -10.50
CA LEU A 79 -11.47 3.68 -11.01
C LEU A 79 -11.95 2.28 -10.64
N VAL A 80 -12.27 2.05 -9.36
CA VAL A 80 -12.75 0.76 -8.86
C VAL A 80 -14.02 0.34 -9.61
N ARG A 81 -15.00 1.24 -9.73
CA ARG A 81 -16.25 0.96 -10.44
C ARG A 81 -16.02 0.51 -11.88
N ARG A 82 -15.06 1.10 -12.59
CA ARG A 82 -14.72 0.72 -13.97
C ARG A 82 -14.11 -0.68 -14.06
N GLN A 83 -13.24 -1.00 -13.11
CA GLN A 83 -12.56 -2.29 -13.02
C GLN A 83 -13.58 -3.39 -12.71
N ASP A 84 -14.48 -3.15 -11.75
CA ASP A 84 -15.57 -4.08 -11.39
C ASP A 84 -16.48 -4.40 -12.59
N MET A 85 -16.87 -3.38 -13.38
CA MET A 85 -17.71 -3.57 -14.56
C MET A 85 -17.06 -4.38 -15.68
N THR A 86 -15.73 -4.44 -15.72
CA THR A 86 -14.96 -5.08 -16.80
C THR A 86 -14.33 -6.41 -16.37
N GLY A 87 -14.46 -6.79 -15.09
CA GLY A 87 -13.79 -7.95 -14.52
C GLY A 87 -12.27 -7.80 -14.43
N GLU A 88 -11.77 -6.57 -14.49
CA GLU A 88 -10.36 -6.24 -14.30
C GLU A 88 -10.04 -6.12 -12.79
N TYR A 89 -8.79 -6.33 -12.42
CA TYR A 89 -8.35 -6.27 -11.03
C TYR A 89 -7.96 -4.85 -10.65
N TYR A 90 -8.38 -4.42 -9.46
CA TYR A 90 -7.88 -3.22 -8.79
C TYR A 90 -7.50 -3.54 -7.36
N GLY A 91 -6.27 -3.25 -6.97
CA GLY A 91 -5.79 -3.40 -5.60
C GLY A 91 -4.99 -2.18 -5.17
N ARG A 92 -5.19 -1.73 -3.93
CA ARG A 92 -4.41 -0.66 -3.31
C ARG A 92 -3.82 -1.15 -2.00
N TYR A 93 -2.53 -0.92 -1.80
CA TYR A 93 -1.84 -1.07 -0.54
C TYR A 93 -1.28 0.28 -0.10
N ILE A 94 -1.98 0.96 0.81
CA ILE A 94 -1.65 2.31 1.27
C ILE A 94 -1.54 3.28 0.08
N ASP A 95 -0.34 3.62 -0.37
CA ASP A 95 -0.03 4.52 -1.47
C ASP A 95 0.21 3.80 -2.80
N ASP A 96 0.51 2.50 -2.78
CA ASP A 96 0.74 1.70 -3.98
C ASP A 96 -0.58 1.18 -4.58
N VAL A 97 -0.77 1.35 -5.89
CA VAL A 97 -1.92 0.83 -6.64
C VAL A 97 -1.44 -0.14 -7.72
N PHE A 98 -2.13 -1.26 -7.86
CA PHE A 98 -1.99 -2.20 -8.96
C PHE A 98 -3.33 -2.38 -9.66
N MET A 99 -3.33 -2.32 -10.99
CA MET A 99 -4.51 -2.56 -11.80
C MET A 99 -4.19 -3.37 -13.05
N THR A 100 -5.16 -4.15 -13.54
CA THR A 100 -5.08 -4.78 -14.86
C THR A 100 -5.91 -4.00 -15.87
N TRP A 101 -5.62 -4.20 -17.16
CA TRP A 101 -6.32 -3.51 -18.24
C TRP A 101 -6.34 -4.36 -19.49
N ASN A 102 -7.52 -4.55 -20.06
CA ASN A 102 -7.79 -5.44 -21.19
C ASN A 102 -8.16 -4.66 -22.47
N LYS A 103 -8.16 -3.32 -22.44
CA LYS A 103 -8.38 -2.48 -23.63
C LYS A 103 -7.06 -1.90 -24.15
N LEU A 104 -7.16 -1.06 -25.17
CA LEU A 104 -6.01 -0.35 -25.72
C LEU A 104 -5.29 0.48 -24.63
N GLU A 105 -3.97 0.44 -24.64
CA GLU A 105 -3.11 1.16 -23.69
C GLU A 105 -3.39 2.68 -23.68
N ASN A 106 -3.69 3.27 -24.83
CA ASN A 106 -4.02 4.70 -24.93
C ASN A 106 -5.27 5.07 -24.12
N ALA A 107 -6.27 4.18 -24.05
CA ALA A 107 -7.46 4.41 -23.24
C ALA A 107 -7.14 4.37 -21.75
N LEU A 108 -6.20 3.51 -21.32
CA LEU A 108 -5.73 3.49 -19.94
C LEU A 108 -5.02 4.80 -19.59
N LYS A 109 -4.08 5.25 -20.44
CA LYS A 109 -3.37 6.52 -20.25
C LYS A 109 -4.33 7.70 -20.10
N GLN A 110 -5.34 7.80 -20.97
CA GLN A 110 -6.35 8.86 -20.88
C GLN A 110 -7.10 8.83 -19.54
N ILE A 111 -7.44 7.65 -19.03
CA ILE A 111 -8.14 7.52 -17.74
C ILE A 111 -7.21 7.92 -16.58
N LEU A 112 -5.94 7.51 -16.61
CA LEU A 112 -4.97 7.85 -15.57
C LEU A 112 -4.62 9.34 -15.56
N GLU A 113 -4.46 9.95 -16.74
CA GLU A 113 -4.28 11.41 -16.86
C GLU A 113 -5.51 12.17 -16.38
N ASN A 114 -6.71 11.71 -16.73
CA ASN A 114 -7.94 12.29 -16.19
C ASN A 114 -8.00 12.14 -14.65
N ALA A 115 -7.60 11.00 -14.10
CA ALA A 115 -7.58 10.78 -12.65
C ALA A 115 -6.62 11.73 -11.92
N ASN A 116 -5.51 12.12 -12.55
CA ASN A 116 -4.59 13.14 -12.05
C ASN A 116 -5.21 14.54 -11.92
N THR A 117 -6.37 14.79 -12.54
CA THR A 117 -7.09 16.07 -12.43
C THR A 117 -8.15 16.07 -11.32
N TRP A 118 -8.48 14.91 -10.73
CA TRP A 118 -9.61 14.80 -9.81
C TRP A 118 -9.38 15.51 -8.48
N HIS A 119 -8.13 15.63 -8.04
CA HIS A 119 -7.82 16.27 -6.77
C HIS A 119 -6.41 16.89 -6.79
N PRO A 120 -6.22 18.17 -6.41
CA PRO A 120 -4.95 18.87 -6.54
C PRO A 120 -3.81 18.26 -5.70
N ASN A 121 -4.13 17.61 -4.58
CA ASN A 121 -3.12 17.01 -3.69
C ASN A 121 -2.86 15.51 -3.92
N ILE A 122 -3.47 14.92 -4.95
CA ILE A 122 -3.22 13.53 -5.35
C ILE A 122 -2.64 13.53 -6.75
N LYS A 123 -1.49 12.88 -6.90
CA LYS A 123 -0.82 12.68 -8.18
C LYS A 123 -0.44 11.21 -8.31
N LEU A 124 -0.93 10.57 -9.36
CA LEU A 124 -0.56 9.23 -9.77
C LEU A 124 0.69 9.30 -10.63
N GLU A 125 1.75 8.68 -10.12
CA GLU A 125 2.90 8.29 -10.91
C GLU A 125 2.70 6.82 -11.30
N TYR A 126 2.62 6.55 -12.60
CA TYR A 126 2.23 5.23 -13.09
C TYR A 126 3.23 4.69 -14.10
N LYS A 127 3.33 3.35 -14.14
CA LYS A 127 4.09 2.61 -15.14
C LYS A 127 3.18 1.54 -15.73
N ILE A 128 3.15 1.44 -17.06
CA ILE A 128 2.38 0.44 -17.79
C ILE A 128 3.37 -0.53 -18.43
N SER A 129 3.21 -1.82 -18.17
CA SER A 129 4.05 -2.86 -18.74
C SER A 129 3.37 -4.22 -18.58
N LYS A 130 3.75 -5.19 -19.41
CA LYS A 130 3.35 -6.59 -19.25
C LYS A 130 3.96 -7.24 -18.01
N SER A 131 5.08 -6.72 -17.53
CA SER A 131 5.76 -7.19 -16.32
C SER A 131 6.12 -6.01 -15.42
N LEU A 132 5.63 -6.03 -14.18
CA LEU A 132 5.80 -4.96 -13.19
C LEU A 132 5.96 -5.53 -11.77
N PRO A 133 6.84 -4.94 -10.96
CA PRO A 133 6.84 -5.20 -9.53
C PRO A 133 5.70 -4.45 -8.84
N PHE A 134 5.08 -5.09 -7.86
CA PHE A 134 4.18 -4.50 -6.87
C PHE A 134 4.58 -5.02 -5.50
N LEU A 135 5.09 -4.14 -4.64
CA LEU A 135 5.74 -4.50 -3.37
C LEU A 135 6.87 -5.53 -3.60
N ASP A 136 6.74 -6.73 -3.03
CA ASP A 136 7.70 -7.84 -3.11
C ASP A 136 7.30 -8.90 -4.14
N ILE A 137 6.38 -8.57 -5.06
CA ILE A 137 5.84 -9.50 -6.06
C ILE A 137 6.12 -8.96 -7.45
N LEU A 138 6.71 -9.78 -8.32
CA LEU A 138 6.83 -9.50 -9.75
C LEU A 138 5.63 -10.13 -10.45
N LEU A 139 4.77 -9.30 -11.04
CA LEU A 139 3.61 -9.75 -11.78
C LEU A 139 3.89 -9.65 -13.27
N THR A 140 3.68 -10.75 -13.99
CA THR A 140 3.88 -10.84 -15.43
C THR A 140 2.61 -11.37 -16.09
N ASN A 141 2.06 -10.61 -17.03
CA ASN A 141 0.97 -11.05 -17.88
C ASN A 141 1.51 -11.98 -18.98
N ILE A 142 1.11 -13.25 -18.92
CA ILE A 142 1.39 -14.28 -19.91
C ILE A 142 0.07 -14.56 -20.63
N ASN A 143 -0.13 -13.91 -21.78
CA ASN A 143 -1.30 -14.12 -22.66
C ASN A 143 -2.66 -14.05 -21.95
N GLY A 144 -2.84 -13.07 -21.06
CA GLY A 144 -4.06 -12.86 -20.28
C GLY A 144 -4.08 -13.55 -18.92
N THR A 145 -3.08 -14.39 -18.62
CA THR A 145 -2.92 -15.03 -17.30
C THR A 145 -1.83 -14.32 -16.50
N LEU A 146 -2.15 -13.94 -15.27
CA LEU A 146 -1.20 -13.28 -14.39
C LEU A 146 -0.31 -14.33 -13.69
N SER A 147 0.98 -14.29 -13.98
CA SER A 147 2.00 -15.11 -13.33
C SER A 147 2.77 -14.28 -12.31
N THR A 148 3.06 -14.85 -11.14
CA THR A 148 3.70 -14.15 -10.03
C THR A 148 4.99 -14.84 -9.59
N SER A 149 5.94 -14.06 -9.11
CA SER A 149 7.19 -14.53 -8.49
C SER A 149 7.65 -13.52 -7.44
N VAL A 150 8.62 -13.91 -6.61
CA VAL A 150 9.22 -12.96 -5.66
C VAL A 150 10.02 -11.92 -6.42
N TYR A 151 9.79 -10.65 -6.09
CA TYR A 151 10.58 -9.53 -6.60
C TYR A 151 11.61 -9.10 -5.56
N HIS A 152 12.88 -9.02 -5.97
CA HIS A 152 13.95 -8.43 -5.17
C HIS A 152 14.26 -7.05 -5.73
N LYS A 153 14.09 -6.02 -4.90
CA LYS A 153 14.42 -4.64 -5.29
C LYS A 153 15.92 -4.57 -5.58
N PRO A 154 16.36 -3.95 -6.69
CA PRO A 154 17.80 -3.84 -7.01
C PRO A 154 18.63 -3.16 -5.91
N ALA A 155 18.01 -2.26 -5.14
CA ALA A 155 18.64 -1.58 -4.01
C ALA A 155 18.56 -2.36 -2.69
N ALA A 156 17.85 -3.49 -2.64
CA ALA A 156 17.81 -4.32 -1.46
C ALA A 156 19.11 -5.09 -1.34
N GLU A 157 19.90 -4.75 -0.33
CA GLU A 157 21.06 -5.54 0.03
C GLU A 157 20.59 -6.88 0.64
N PRO A 158 21.20 -8.00 0.28
CA PRO A 158 20.78 -9.33 0.74
C PRO A 158 21.28 -9.60 2.17
N TYR A 159 21.22 -8.60 3.06
CA TYR A 159 21.67 -8.75 4.44
C TYR A 159 20.69 -9.63 5.19
N VAL A 160 21.21 -10.75 5.66
CA VAL A 160 20.58 -11.60 6.66
C VAL A 160 21.36 -11.42 7.95
N VAL A 161 20.68 -11.49 9.09
CA VAL A 161 21.33 -11.53 10.40
C VAL A 161 22.30 -12.73 10.45
N PRO A 162 23.62 -12.50 10.54
CA PRO A 162 24.63 -13.57 10.64
C PRO A 162 24.38 -14.49 11.83
N PHE A 163 24.59 -15.80 11.65
CA PHE A 163 24.37 -16.78 12.72
C PHE A 163 25.31 -16.61 13.93
N ILE A 164 26.41 -15.89 13.74
CA ILE A 164 27.39 -15.60 14.80
C ILE A 164 26.89 -14.59 15.85
N PHE A 165 25.81 -13.86 15.55
CA PHE A 165 25.26 -12.89 16.51
C PHE A 165 24.42 -13.58 17.58
N ASP A 166 24.44 -12.99 18.77
CA ASP A 166 23.76 -13.52 19.95
C ASP A 166 22.25 -13.20 19.92
N HIS A 167 21.56 -13.84 18.96
CA HIS A 167 20.11 -13.84 18.87
C HIS A 167 19.54 -15.22 19.22
N PRO A 168 18.33 -15.27 19.80
CA PRO A 168 17.67 -16.54 20.06
C PRO A 168 17.51 -17.38 18.77
N ARG A 169 17.69 -18.70 18.89
CA ARG A 169 17.62 -19.64 17.75
C ARG A 169 16.37 -19.49 16.87
N HIS A 170 15.22 -19.21 17.49
CA HIS A 170 13.95 -19.03 16.78
C HIS A 170 13.97 -17.85 15.80
N VAL A 171 14.82 -16.84 16.00
CA VAL A 171 14.95 -15.70 15.07
C VAL A 171 15.48 -16.19 13.73
N PHE A 172 16.57 -16.96 13.74
CA PHE A 172 17.17 -17.52 12.52
C PHE A 172 16.23 -18.50 11.81
N GLU A 173 15.58 -19.38 12.57
CA GLU A 173 14.59 -20.31 12.03
C GLU A 173 13.41 -19.56 11.38
N ASN A 174 12.94 -18.49 12.00
CA ASN A 174 11.86 -17.66 11.46
C ASN A 174 12.28 -16.93 10.18
N ILE A 175 13.51 -16.44 10.07
CA ILE A 175 13.99 -15.82 8.83
C ILE A 175 13.91 -16.84 7.68
N VAL A 176 14.43 -18.05 7.86
CA VAL A 176 14.37 -19.11 6.83
C VAL A 176 12.92 -19.48 6.51
N GLN A 177 12.10 -19.72 7.54
CA GLN A 177 10.70 -20.11 7.36
C GLN A 177 9.90 -19.02 6.64
N THR A 178 10.07 -17.76 7.00
CA THR A 178 9.34 -16.64 6.38
C THR A 178 9.78 -16.43 4.94
N SER A 179 11.08 -16.51 4.62
CA SER A 179 11.57 -16.45 3.25
C SER A 179 11.00 -17.58 2.37
N LEU A 180 10.99 -18.82 2.88
CA LEU A 180 10.41 -19.95 2.14
C LEU A 180 8.89 -19.85 2.00
N ARG A 181 8.17 -19.44 3.05
CA ARG A 181 6.72 -19.20 2.97
C ARG A 181 6.39 -18.10 1.97
N ARG A 182 7.18 -17.03 1.92
CA ARG A 182 7.08 -15.97 0.92
C ARG A 182 7.27 -16.52 -0.49
N ALA A 183 8.32 -17.33 -0.70
CA ALA A 183 8.58 -17.97 -1.99
C ALA A 183 7.42 -18.86 -2.45
N ILE A 184 6.84 -19.65 -1.54
CA ILE A 184 5.67 -20.50 -1.85
C ILE A 184 4.46 -19.65 -2.20
N LYS A 185 4.18 -18.61 -1.40
CA LYS A 185 2.98 -17.79 -1.56
C LYS A 185 3.00 -16.93 -2.82
N TYR A 186 4.17 -16.41 -3.21
CA TYR A 186 4.29 -15.45 -4.31
C TYR A 186 4.59 -16.11 -5.65
N SER A 187 5.06 -17.36 -5.68
CA SER A 187 5.37 -18.05 -6.92
C SER A 187 4.17 -18.80 -7.48
N SER A 188 3.73 -18.41 -8.68
CA SER A 188 2.65 -19.08 -9.42
C SER A 188 3.07 -20.44 -10.01
N THR A 189 4.37 -20.67 -10.18
CA THR A 189 4.91 -21.90 -10.81
C THR A 189 5.93 -22.58 -9.92
N PHE A 190 6.06 -23.90 -10.07
CA PHE A 190 7.10 -24.65 -9.37
C PHE A 190 8.50 -24.18 -9.77
N GLN A 191 8.70 -23.78 -11.03
CA GLN A 191 9.97 -23.26 -11.50
C GLN A 191 10.35 -21.96 -10.79
N SER A 192 9.45 -20.97 -10.74
CA SER A 192 9.71 -19.70 -10.04
C SER A 192 9.94 -19.89 -8.54
N PHE A 193 9.21 -20.82 -7.92
CA PHE A 193 9.49 -21.23 -6.53
C PHE A 193 10.89 -21.83 -6.38
N ASN A 194 11.29 -22.73 -7.28
CA ASN A 194 12.58 -23.40 -7.20
C ASN A 194 13.75 -22.42 -7.42
N ASP A 195 13.58 -21.44 -8.31
CA ASP A 195 14.57 -20.38 -8.53
C ASP A 195 14.72 -19.49 -7.30
N GLU A 196 13.61 -19.07 -6.68
CA GLU A 196 13.64 -18.32 -5.42
C GLU A 196 14.25 -19.16 -4.28
N ARG A 197 13.94 -20.45 -4.19
CA ARG A 197 14.53 -21.36 -3.20
C ARG A 197 16.05 -21.44 -3.34
N ARG A 198 16.58 -21.50 -4.57
CA ARG A 198 18.03 -21.47 -4.83
C ARG A 198 18.65 -20.14 -4.45
N TYR A 199 17.97 -19.03 -4.74
CA TYR A 199 18.39 -17.70 -4.33
C TYR A 199 18.49 -17.62 -2.81
N ILE A 200 17.42 -17.98 -2.09
CA ILE A 200 17.36 -18.01 -0.62
C ILE A 200 18.51 -18.86 -0.05
N LYS A 201 18.72 -20.07 -0.57
CA LYS A 201 19.81 -20.95 -0.13
C LYS A 201 21.18 -20.27 -0.30
N SER A 202 21.41 -19.64 -1.45
CA SER A 202 22.67 -18.95 -1.73
C SER A 202 22.87 -17.80 -0.75
N THR A 203 21.84 -16.97 -0.55
CA THR A 203 21.87 -15.83 0.40
C THR A 203 22.25 -16.27 1.81
N PHE A 204 21.70 -17.37 2.32
CA PHE A 204 22.08 -17.86 3.65
C PHE A 204 23.50 -18.44 3.68
N LEU A 205 23.93 -19.16 2.65
CA LEU A 205 25.30 -19.70 2.58
C LEU A 205 26.38 -18.60 2.52
N TYR A 206 26.09 -17.45 1.91
CA TYR A 206 27.03 -16.34 1.83
C TYR A 206 27.09 -15.48 3.10
N ASN A 207 26.03 -15.46 3.92
CA ASN A 207 25.93 -14.60 5.10
C ASN A 207 26.38 -15.27 6.43
N GLY A 208 26.82 -16.54 6.39
CA GLY A 208 27.33 -17.28 7.56
C GLY A 208 26.26 -18.05 8.30
#